data_AF-A0A7S1GZQ6-F1
#
_entry.id   AF-A0A7S1GZQ6-F1
#
_cell.length_a   1.000
_cell.length_b   1.000
_cell.length_c   1.000
_cell.angle_alpha   90.00
_cell.angle_beta   90.00
_cell.angle_gamma   90.00
#
_symmetry.space_group_name_H-M   'P 1'
#
loop_
_entity.id
_entity.type
_entity.pdbx_description
1 polymer ?
#
loop_
_entity_poly.entity_id
_entity_poly.type
_entity_poly.pdbx_seq_one_letter_code
_entity_poly.pdbx_strand_id
1 'polypeptide(L)'
;VLMFWRPHSSLGIQQKLIGFQGTQDLKVGEEEVLEFALDINDFKVWDDGKKGMDTLAGTHLLEVRASNAELKKTLYLNKGPSTFLQFAEAVAPVLGYFQAFR
;
A
#
# COMPACT_ATOMS: atom_id res chain seq x y z
N VAL A 1 -13.00 1.17 -4.58
CA VAL A 1 -11.60 1.64 -4.66
C VAL A 1 -10.67 0.49 -4.35
N LEU A 2 -9.59 0.34 -5.12
CA LEU A 2 -8.62 -0.75 -5.01
C LEU A 2 -7.26 -0.19 -4.60
N MET A 3 -6.55 -0.89 -3.71
CA MET A 3 -5.17 -0.55 -3.32
C MET A 3 -4.21 -1.65 -3.76
N PHE A 4 -3.16 -1.25 -4.47
CA PHE A 4 -2.13 -2.11 -5.00
C PHE A 4 -0.77 -1.80 -4.38
N TRP A 5 -0.01 -2.84 -4.09
CA TRP A 5 1.41 -2.78 -3.79
C TRP A 5 2.21 -3.18 -5.03
N ARG A 6 3.24 -2.41 -5.35
CA ARG A 6 4.13 -2.65 -6.48
C ARG A 6 5.57 -2.67 -5.97
N PRO A 7 6.17 -3.86 -5.79
CA PRO A 7 7.54 -3.94 -5.33
C PRO A 7 8.52 -3.56 -6.42
N HIS A 8 9.51 -2.74 -6.06
CA HIS A 8 10.70 -2.59 -6.88
C HIS A 8 11.63 -3.77 -6.61
N SER A 9 11.37 -4.91 -7.26
CA SER A 9 12.11 -6.16 -7.04
C SER A 9 12.36 -6.91 -8.33
N SER A 10 13.39 -7.76 -8.34
CA SER A 10 13.71 -8.69 -9.43
C SER A 10 12.74 -9.87 -9.56
N LEU A 11 11.75 -10.00 -8.66
CA LEU A 11 10.84 -11.14 -8.60
C LEU A 11 9.73 -11.12 -9.66
N GLY A 12 9.74 -10.16 -10.58
CA GLY A 12 8.76 -10.07 -11.67
C GLY A 12 7.33 -9.71 -11.22
N ILE A 13 7.13 -9.39 -9.95
CA ILE A 13 5.83 -8.96 -9.42
C ILE A 13 5.57 -7.52 -9.87
N GLN A 14 4.67 -7.36 -10.84
CA GLN A 14 4.29 -6.03 -11.34
C GLN A 14 3.42 -5.26 -10.36
N GLN A 15 2.45 -5.95 -9.74
CA GLN A 15 1.54 -5.44 -8.71
C GLN A 15 0.85 -6.59 -7.96
N LYS A 16 0.44 -6.33 -6.72
CA LYS A 16 -0.40 -7.20 -5.88
C LYS A 16 -1.55 -6.36 -5.32
N LEU A 17 -2.78 -6.86 -5.40
CA LEU A 17 -3.91 -6.24 -4.71
C LEU A 17 -3.79 -6.51 -3.21
N ILE A 18 -3.81 -5.46 -2.39
CA ILE A 18 -3.64 -5.54 -0.92
C ILE A 18 -4.76 -4.86 -0.14
N GLY A 19 -5.68 -4.17 -0.80
CA GLY A 19 -6.81 -3.55 -0.14
C GLY A 19 -7.96 -3.28 -1.10
N PHE A 20 -9.18 -3.33 -0.58
CA PHE A 20 -10.40 -2.99 -1.29
C PHE A 20 -11.39 -2.33 -0.35
N GLN A 21 -12.02 -1.25 -0.81
CA GLN A 21 -13.18 -0.66 -0.18
C GLN A 21 -14.25 -0.42 -1.23
N GLY A 22 -15.44 -0.98 -0.99
CA GLY A 22 -16.63 -0.55 -1.71
C GLY A 22 -17.05 0.80 -1.16
N THR A 23 -17.11 1.83 -2.00
CA THR A 23 -17.77 3.07 -1.63
C THR A 23 -19.27 2.81 -1.68
N GLN A 24 -20.01 3.11 -0.61
CA GLN A 24 -21.47 3.21 -0.69
C GLN A 24 -21.84 4.35 -1.67
N ASP A 25 -23.12 4.46 -2.04
CA ASP A 25 -23.59 5.50 -2.95
C ASP A 25 -23.35 6.90 -2.36
N LEU A 26 -22.16 7.46 -2.60
CA LEU A 26 -21.82 8.84 -2.29
C LEU A 26 -22.70 9.73 -3.17
N LYS A 27 -23.41 10.68 -2.56
CA LYS A 27 -24.15 11.67 -3.34
C LYS A 27 -23.17 12.57 -4.07
N VAL A 28 -23.64 13.15 -5.17
CA VAL A 28 -22.83 14.09 -5.95
C VAL A 28 -22.43 15.26 -5.06
N GLY A 29 -21.12 15.47 -4.92
CA GLY A 29 -20.53 16.54 -4.10
C GLY A 29 -20.14 16.14 -2.68
N GLU A 30 -20.40 14.89 -2.26
CA GLU A 30 -19.90 14.36 -0.99
C GLU A 30 -18.44 13.87 -1.12
N GLU A 31 -17.65 14.11 -0.08
CA GLU A 31 -16.29 13.61 0.07
C GLU A 31 -16.26 12.54 1.17
N GLU A 32 -15.51 11.47 0.94
CA GLU A 32 -15.29 10.41 1.93
C GLU A 32 -13.79 10.14 2.05
N VAL A 33 -13.33 10.02 3.31
CA VAL A 33 -11.96 9.59 3.61
C VAL A 33 -11.92 8.07 3.57
N LEU A 34 -11.04 7.53 2.73
CA LEU A 34 -10.85 6.08 2.62
C LEU A 34 -9.66 5.65 3.47
N GLU A 35 -9.91 4.78 4.44
CA GLU A 35 -8.89 4.25 5.33
C GLU A 35 -8.57 2.79 4.98
N PHE A 36 -7.34 2.54 4.53
CA PHE A 36 -6.86 1.18 4.29
C PHE A 36 -5.96 0.75 5.45
N ALA A 37 -6.38 -0.29 6.17
CA ALA A 37 -5.52 -0.96 7.14
C ALA A 37 -4.43 -1.73 6.38
N LEU A 38 -3.17 -1.44 6.70
CA LEU A 38 -2.00 -2.10 6.12
C LEU A 38 -1.33 -2.95 7.19
N ASP A 39 -1.09 -4.21 6.87
CA ASP A 39 -0.33 -5.14 7.70
C ASP A 39 0.94 -5.59 6.98
N ILE A 40 1.96 -5.97 7.75
CA ILE A 40 3.23 -6.42 7.15
C ILE A 40 3.08 -7.67 6.27
N ASN A 41 2.06 -8.50 6.55
CA ASN A 41 1.76 -9.69 5.75
C ASN A 41 1.27 -9.36 4.34
N ASP A 42 0.74 -8.15 4.10
CA ASP A 42 0.33 -7.69 2.77
C ASP A 42 1.52 -7.61 1.81
N PHE A 43 2.72 -7.39 2.35
CA PHE A 43 3.98 -7.24 1.63
C PHE A 43 4.83 -8.50 1.61
N LYS A 44 4.32 -9.62 2.16
CA LYS A 44 5.02 -10.90 2.13
C LYS A 44 4.84 -11.59 0.77
N VAL A 45 5.92 -12.22 0.35
CA VAL A 45 6.04 -13.07 -0.83
C VAL A 45 6.76 -14.35 -0.44
N TRP A 46 6.61 -15.40 -1.24
CA TRP A 46 7.37 -16.62 -1.03
C TRP A 46 8.82 -16.41 -1.50
N ASP A 47 9.79 -16.75 -0.65
CA ASP A 47 11.22 -16.79 -0.96
C ASP A 47 11.66 -18.26 -1.02
N ASP A 48 11.96 -18.75 -2.23
CA ASP A 48 12.40 -20.12 -2.47
C ASP A 48 13.73 -20.45 -1.80
N GLY A 49 14.64 -19.47 -1.68
CA GLY A 49 15.93 -19.65 -1.04
C GLY A 49 15.80 -19.89 0.47
N LYS A 50 14.81 -19.26 1.10
CA LYS A 50 14.50 -19.43 2.53
C LYS A 50 13.43 -20.47 2.81
N LYS A 51 12.75 -20.98 1.78
CA LYS A 51 11.58 -21.87 1.88
C LYS A 51 10.51 -21.31 2.83
N GLY A 52 10.18 -20.04 2.67
CA GLY A 52 9.24 -19.37 3.56
C GLY A 52 8.71 -18.05 3.05
N MET A 53 7.72 -17.51 3.75
CA MET A 53 7.20 -16.17 3.48
C MET A 53 8.19 -15.12 3.98
N ASP A 54 8.58 -14.21 3.11
CA ASP A 54 9.48 -13.12 3.42
C ASP A 54 8.92 -11.78 2.92
N THR A 55 9.23 -10.71 3.62
CA THR A 55 8.84 -9.35 3.21
C THR A 55 9.87 -8.79 2.26
N LEU A 56 9.49 -8.10 1.18
CA LEU A 56 10.48 -7.41 0.37
C LEU A 56 10.81 -6.09 1.05
N ALA A 57 12.06 -5.92 1.49
CA ALA A 57 12.55 -4.65 2.01
C ALA A 57 12.96 -3.75 0.84
N GLY A 58 12.88 -2.43 1.06
CA GLY A 58 13.28 -1.41 0.09
C GLY A 58 12.18 -0.39 -0.16
N THR A 59 12.24 0.21 -1.35
CA THR A 59 11.29 1.21 -1.81
C THR A 59 10.22 0.56 -2.67
N HIS A 60 8.97 0.79 -2.32
CA HIS A 60 7.79 0.23 -2.97
C HIS A 60 6.86 1.35 -3.35
N LEU A 61 6.01 1.07 -4.34
CA LEU A 61 4.94 1.97 -4.71
C LEU A 61 3.61 1.41 -4.19
N LEU A 62 2.88 2.23 -3.45
CA LEU A 62 1.48 2.03 -3.13
C LEU A 62 0.63 2.83 -4.11
N GLU A 63 -0.38 2.19 -4.67
CA GLU A 63 -1.24 2.77 -5.70
C GLU A 63 -2.71 2.52 -5.37
N VAL A 64 -3.47 3.59 -5.20
CA VAL A 64 -4.92 3.53 -4.98
C VAL A 64 -5.61 3.92 -6.29
N ARG A 65 -6.51 3.06 -6.79
CA ARG A 65 -7.26 3.28 -8.03
C ARG A 65 -8.76 3.31 -7.77
N ALA A 66 -9.42 4.31 -8.33
CA ALA A 66 -10.87 4.49 -8.28
C ALA A 66 -11.40 4.93 -9.65
N SER A 67 -11.98 3.99 -10.41
CA SER A 67 -12.47 4.23 -11.79
C SER A 67 -11.40 4.89 -12.68
N ASN A 68 -11.43 6.22 -12.84
CA ASN A 68 -10.53 7.03 -13.66
C ASN A 68 -9.48 7.82 -12.85
N ALA A 69 -9.48 7.72 -11.52
CA ALA A 69 -8.53 8.38 -10.65
C ALA A 69 -7.47 7.39 -10.12
N GLU A 70 -6.22 7.85 -10.02
CA GLU A 70 -5.13 7.13 -9.37
C GLU A 70 -4.38 8.04 -8.38
N LEU A 71 -4.00 7.46 -7.25
CA LEU A 71 -3.12 8.08 -6.27
C LEU A 71 -1.93 7.16 -6.03
N LYS A 72 -0.71 7.72 -6.04
CA LYS A 72 0.54 6.99 -5.91
C LYS A 72 1.34 7.53 -4.72
N LYS A 73 1.82 6.63 -3.85
CA LYS A 73 2.66 6.98 -2.70
C LYS A 73 3.83 6.02 -2.58
N THR A 74 4.99 6.55 -2.23
CA THR A 74 6.19 5.76 -1.98
C THR A 74 6.17 5.23 -0.55
N LEU A 75 6.38 3.92 -0.42
CA LEU A 75 6.46 3.19 0.84
C LEU A 75 7.87 2.62 1.01
N TYR A 76 8.51 2.90 2.13
CA TYR A 76 9.75 2.27 2.55
C TYR A 76 9.44 1.16 3.55
N LEU A 77 9.86 -0.05 3.20
CA LEU A 77 9.81 -1.23 4.05
C LEU A 77 11.24 -1.54 4.51
N ASN A 78 11.50 -1.34 5.81
CA ASN A 78 12.79 -1.68 6.40
C ASN A 78 12.70 -3.00 7.15
N LYS A 79 13.65 -3.91 6.89
CA LYS A 79 13.85 -5.11 7.70
C LYS A 79 14.87 -4.85 8.79
N GLY A 80 14.44 -4.99 10.04
CA GLY A 80 15.27 -4.92 11.22
C GLY A 80 14.62 -5.71 12.37
N PRO A 81 15.15 -5.59 13.61
CA PRO A 81 14.49 -6.16 14.80
C PRO A 81 13.06 -5.64 15.00
N SER A 82 12.74 -4.50 14.38
CA SER A 82 11.38 -3.99 14.20
C SER A 82 11.18 -3.74 12.71
N THR A 83 10.25 -4.45 12.07
CA THR A 83 9.85 -4.15 10.70
C THR A 83 8.81 -3.04 10.74
N PHE A 84 9.03 -1.95 10.01
CA PHE A 84 8.13 -0.80 10.00
C PHE A 84 7.87 -0.28 8.58
N LEU A 85 6.70 0.34 8.44
CA LEU A 85 6.21 0.97 7.21
C LEU A 85 6.40 2.48 7.34
N GLN A 86 7.06 3.10 6.36
CA GLN A 86 7.24 4.55 6.34
C GLN A 86 6.88 5.13 4.97
N PHE A 87 6.08 6.19 4.95
CA PHE A 87 5.76 6.91 3.71
C PHE A 87 6.78 8.01 3.44
N ALA A 88 7.08 8.28 2.17
CA ALA A 88 8.06 9.29 1.77
C ALA A 88 7.66 10.75 2.04
N GLU A 89 6.45 11.00 2.56
CA GLU A 89 5.99 12.33 2.95
C GLU A 89 5.29 12.31 4.32
N ALA A 90 5.74 13.26 5.14
CA ALA A 90 5.37 13.61 6.51
C ALA A 90 5.86 12.71 7.66
N VAL A 91 6.84 13.25 8.39
CA VAL A 91 7.11 12.96 9.80
C VAL A 91 5.84 13.23 10.62
N ALA A 92 5.08 12.18 10.95
CA ALA A 92 4.11 12.17 12.03
C ALA A 92 3.89 10.71 12.50
N PRO A 93 3.72 10.45 13.81
CA PRO A 93 3.54 9.11 14.33
C PRO A 93 2.21 8.51 13.85
N VAL A 94 2.32 7.33 13.24
CA VAL A 94 1.30 6.29 12.97
C VAL A 94 -0.17 6.76 13.10
N LEU A 95 -0.70 7.31 12.01
CA LEU A 95 -2.07 7.18 11.50
C LEU A 95 -2.04 7.79 10.08
N GLY A 96 -1.92 6.93 9.08
CA GLY A 96 -1.81 7.36 7.68
C GLY A 96 -3.18 7.72 7.12
N TYR A 97 -3.48 9.01 7.05
CA TYR A 97 -4.70 9.52 6.41
C TYR A 97 -4.49 9.62 4.89
N PHE A 98 -5.41 9.04 4.11
CA PHE A 98 -5.41 9.14 2.65
C PHE A 98 -6.57 10.04 2.20
N GLN A 99 -6.26 11.10 1.47
CA GLN A 99 -7.25 11.91 0.76
C GLN A 99 -7.05 11.70 -0.74
N ALA A 100 -8.10 11.26 -1.43
CA ALA A 100 -8.12 11.14 -2.88
C ALA A 100 -9.08 12.22 -3.42
N PHE A 101 -8.58 13.08 -4.29
CA PHE A 101 -9.37 14.09 -4.99
C PHE A 101 -9.70 13.58 -6.40
N ARG A 102 -10.90 13.89 -6.90
CA ARG A 102 -11.31 13.68 -8.29
C ARG A 102 -11.09 14.93 -9.12
#